data_AF-A0A7C1TA92-F1
#
_entry.id   AF-A0A7C1TA92-F1
#
_cell.length_a   1.000
_cell.length_b   1.000
_cell.length_c   1.000
_cell.angle_alpha   90.00
_cell.angle_beta   90.00
_cell.angle_gamma   90.00
#
_symmetry.space_group_name_H-M   'P 1'
#
loop_
_entity.id
_entity.type
_entity.pdbx_description
1 polymer ?
#
loop_
_entity_poly.entity_id
_entity_poly.type
_entity_poly.pdbx_seq_one_letter_code
_entity_poly.pdbx_strand_id
1 'polypeptide(L)' 'MSYAVKSLVQGSRELIAFRIGDQEFCVNIMSVREIRGWTPATPLPHSPHYVLGVINLRGAVLPIMDLSLRLGM' A
#
# COMPACT_ATOMS: atom_id res chain seq x y z
N MET A 1 3.66 39.44 -12.96
CA MET A 1 3.88 38.29 -13.85
C MET A 1 3.36 37.04 -13.15
N SER A 2 2.27 36.48 -13.66
CA SER A 2 1.56 35.34 -13.09
C SER A 2 2.03 34.07 -13.80
N TYR A 3 2.63 33.12 -13.06
CA TYR A 3 2.82 31.78 -13.56
C TYR A 3 1.61 30.95 -13.16
N ALA A 4 0.56 31.04 -13.98
CA ALA A 4 -0.53 30.09 -13.91
C ALA A 4 -0.05 28.74 -14.46
N VAL A 5 0.24 27.79 -13.56
CA VAL A 5 0.33 26.38 -13.95
C VAL A 5 -1.09 25.93 -14.27
N LYS A 6 -1.46 26.02 -15.55
CA LYS A 6 -2.72 25.48 -16.05
C LYS A 6 -2.56 23.96 -16.15
N SER A 7 -2.90 23.23 -15.09
CA SER A 7 -3.06 21.78 -15.15
C SER A 7 -4.27 21.49 -16.05
N LEU A 8 -4.01 21.23 -17.32
CA LEU A 8 -5.02 20.91 -18.35
C LEU A 8 -5.37 19.42 -18.40
N VAL A 9 -5.27 18.70 -17.30
CA VAL A 9 -5.73 17.29 -17.22
C VAL A 9 -6.95 17.26 -16.32
N GLN A 10 -8.15 17.18 -16.91
CA GLN A 10 -9.33 16.71 -16.18
C GLN A 10 -9.04 15.29 -15.70
N GLY A 11 -8.67 15.16 -14.43
CA GLY A 11 -8.41 13.88 -13.75
C GLY A 11 -6.93 13.57 -13.50
N SER A 12 -6.16 14.48 -12.87
CA SER A 12 -4.84 14.12 -12.35
C SER A 12 -4.98 13.00 -11.30
N ARG A 13 -4.55 11.79 -11.65
CA ARG A 13 -4.50 10.67 -10.69
C ARG A 13 -3.25 10.85 -9.85
N GLU A 14 -3.45 11.19 -8.58
CA GLU A 14 -2.39 11.20 -7.60
C GLU A 14 -2.08 9.75 -7.19
N LEU A 15 -0.81 9.37 -7.30
CA LEU A 15 -0.35 7.99 -7.11
C LEU A 15 0.80 7.97 -6.09
N ILE A 16 0.87 6.90 -5.30
CA ILE A 16 2.07 6.55 -4.54
C ILE A 16 2.79 5.45 -5.29
N ALA A 17 4.07 5.69 -5.61
CA ALA A 17 4.97 4.68 -6.14
C ALA A 17 5.68 3.95 -4.99
N PHE A 18 5.84 2.64 -5.12
CA PHE A 18 6.55 1.78 -4.18
C PHE A 18 7.14 0.58 -4.92
N ARG A 19 8.05 -0.15 -4.28
CA ARG A 19 8.79 -1.25 -4.91
C ARG A 19 8.52 -2.57 -4.19
N ILE A 20 8.35 -3.64 -4.96
CA ILE A 20 8.35 -5.02 -4.49
C ILE A 20 9.44 -5.75 -5.27
N GLY A 21 10.45 -6.27 -4.57
CA GLY A 21 11.65 -6.80 -5.21
C GLY A 21 12.32 -5.75 -6.10
N ASP A 22 12.43 -6.04 -7.40
CA ASP A 22 13.03 -5.15 -8.41
C ASP A 22 11.99 -4.44 -9.29
N GLN A 23 10.69 -4.54 -8.98
CA GLN A 23 9.63 -3.95 -9.78
C GLN A 23 8.92 -2.81 -9.06
N GLU A 24 8.69 -1.72 -9.80
CA GLU A 24 7.90 -0.58 -9.34
C GLU A 24 6.41 -0.79 -9.56
N PHE A 25 5.62 -0.42 -8.54
CA PHE A 25 4.18 -0.46 -8.52
C PHE A 25 3.63 0.90 -8.08
N CYS A 26 2.35 1.13 -8.34
CA CYS A 26 1.66 2.31 -7.86
C CYS A 26 0.24 2.02 -7.39
N VAL A 27 -0.23 2.81 -6.43
CA VAL A 27 -1.63 2.82 -5.99
C VAL A 27 -2.18 4.24 -6.02
N ASN A 28 -3.50 4.38 -6.14
CA ASN A 28 -4.17 5.67 -5.98
C ASN A 28 -3.98 6.20 -4.55
N ILE A 29 -3.54 7.46 -4.40
CA ILE A 29 -3.35 8.10 -3.09
C ILE A 29 -4.63 8.04 -2.24
N MET A 30 -5.79 8.15 -2.87
CA MET A 30 -7.09 8.15 -2.20
C MET A 30 -7.44 6.79 -1.60
N SER A 31 -6.74 5.72 -1.98
CA SER A 31 -6.87 4.39 -1.41
C SER A 31 -5.91 4.13 -0.25
N VAL A 32 -4.96 5.04 0.02
CA VAL A 32 -3.96 4.88 1.08
C VAL A 32 -4.41 5.61 2.34
N ARG A 33 -4.55 4.84 3.43
CA ARG A 33 -4.92 5.40 4.73
C ARG A 33 -3.73 5.96 5.50
N GLU A 34 -2.61 5.23 5.50
CA GLU A 34 -1.35 5.63 6.12
C GLU A 34 -0.19 4.81 5.56
N ILE A 35 1.02 5.37 5.60
CA ILE A 35 2.28 4.67 5.30
C ILE A 35 3.04 4.52 6.61
N ARG A 36 3.42 3.29 6.96
CA ARG A 36 4.11 3.00 8.22
C ARG A 36 5.31 2.08 8.00
N GLY A 37 6.24 2.13 8.94
CA GLY A 37 7.33 1.15 9.02
C GLY A 37 6.80 -0.25 9.37
N TRP A 38 7.55 -1.26 8.94
CA TRP A 38 7.24 -2.67 9.21
C TRP A 38 7.22 -2.97 10.72
N THR A 39 6.27 -3.80 11.13
CA THR A 39 6.19 -4.39 12.47
C THR A 39 5.77 -5.86 12.35
N PRO A 40 6.27 -6.77 13.19
CA PRO A 40 5.84 -8.16 13.18
C PRO A 40 4.32 -8.29 13.31
N ALA A 41 3.72 -9.15 12.48
CA ALA A 41 2.31 -9.49 12.55
C ALA A 41 2.08 -10.70 13.45
N THR A 42 0.95 -10.74 14.14
CA THR A 42 0.50 -11.92 14.89
C THR A 42 -0.04 -12.95 13.88
N PRO A 43 0.54 -14.15 13.77
CA PRO A 43 0.13 -15.15 12.79
C PRO A 43 -1.35 -15.52 12.91
N LEU A 44 -2.01 -15.71 11.78
CA LEU A 44 -3.42 -16.13 11.73
C LEU A 44 -3.49 -17.61 11.30
N PRO A 45 -4.07 -18.52 12.10
CA PRO A 45 -4.22 -19.92 11.73
C PRO A 45 -5.06 -20.09 10.46
N HIS A 46 -4.71 -21.07 9.63
CA HIS A 46 -5.41 -21.41 8.39
C HIS A 46 -5.52 -20.27 7.35
N SER A 47 -4.70 -19.21 7.48
CA SER A 47 -4.65 -18.16 6.47
C SER A 47 -3.91 -18.61 5.21
N PRO A 48 -4.20 -18.00 4.04
CA PRO A 48 -3.36 -18.18 2.86
C PRO A 48 -1.89 -17.85 3.15
N HIS A 49 -0.97 -18.50 2.44
CA HIS A 49 0.48 -18.36 2.67
C HIS A 49 1.01 -16.92 2.50
N TYR A 50 0.34 -16.08 1.71
CA TYR A 50 0.71 -14.67 1.52
C TYR A 50 0.16 -13.75 2.62
N VAL A 51 -0.63 -14.26 3.56
CA VAL A 51 -1.11 -13.52 4.73
C VAL A 51 -0.14 -13.77 5.88
N LEU A 52 0.59 -12.73 6.28
CA LEU A 52 1.57 -12.82 7.37
C LEU A 52 0.89 -12.86 8.75
N GLY A 53 -0.36 -12.41 8.83
CA GLY A 53 -1.15 -12.40 10.06
C GLY A 53 -1.95 -11.11 10.20
N VAL A 54 -2.10 -10.65 11.44
CA VAL A 54 -2.81 -9.41 11.78
C VAL A 54 -1.97 -8.50 12.65
N ILE A 55 -2.22 -7.20 12.59
CA ILE A 55 -1.70 -6.21 13.55
C ILE A 55 -2.86 -5.46 14.20
N ASN A 56 -2.63 -4.94 15.40
CA ASN A 56 -3.51 -3.96 16.00
C ASN A 56 -3.01 -2.55 15.66
N LEU A 57 -3.80 -1.82 14.87
CA LEU A 57 -3.56 -0.42 14.54
C LEU A 57 -4.60 0.46 15.25
N ARG A 58 -4.20 1.08 16.36
CA ARG A 58 -5.04 2.02 17.14
C ARG A 58 -6.41 1.44 17.52
N GLY A 59 -6.45 0.15 17.85
CA GLY A 59 -7.68 -0.58 18.19
C GLY A 59 -8.33 -1.30 17.00
N ALA A 60 -7.89 -1.05 15.75
CA ALA A 60 -8.38 -1.76 14.57
C ALA A 60 -7.47 -2.96 14.26
N VAL A 61 -8.06 -4.15 14.16
CA VAL A 61 -7.34 -5.35 13.73
C VAL A 61 -7.27 -5.37 12.20
N LEU A 62 -6.06 -5.26 11.65
CA LEU A 62 -5.83 -5.19 10.21
C LEU A 62 -5.00 -6.40 9.74
N PRO A 63 -5.40 -7.08 8.65
CA PRO A 63 -4.60 -8.14 8.05
C PRO A 63 -3.37 -7.57 7.36
N ILE A 64 -2.24 -8.25 7.52
CA ILE A 64 -0.99 -7.95 6.84
C ILE A 64 -0.71 -9.01 5.79
N MET A 65 -0.43 -8.57 4.58
CA MET A 65 -0.15 -9.43 3.43
C MET A 65 1.26 -9.14 2.89
N ASP A 66 1.97 -10.20 2.53
CA ASP A 66 3.18 -10.10 1.72
C ASP A 66 2.76 -9.96 0.24
N LEU A 67 3.08 -8.80 -0.35
CA LEU A 67 2.73 -8.53 -1.74
C LEU A 67 3.57 -9.32 -2.75
N SER A 68 4.81 -9.70 -2.42
CA SER A 68 5.65 -10.55 -3.28
C SER A 68 5.00 -11.92 -3.42
N LEU A 69 4.67 -12.55 -2.29
CA LEU A 69 3.97 -13.83 -2.27
C LEU A 69 2.59 -13.75 -2.94
N ARG A 70 1.85 -12.66 -2.71
CA ARG A 70 0.52 -12.47 -3.30
C ARG A 70 0.56 -12.33 -4.82
N LEU A 71 1.59 -11.70 -5.36
CA LEU A 71 1.75 -11.46 -6.80
C LEU A 71 2.59 -12.54 -7.50
N GLY A 72 3.16 -13.49 -6.75
CA GLY A 72 3.96 -14.59 -7.30
C GLY A 72 5.36 -14.15 -7.74
N MET A 73 5.97 -13.23 -7.00
CA MET A 73 7.28 -12.62 -7.27
C MET A 73 8.35 -13.13 -6.32
#